data_AF-T1EHK7-F1
#
_entry.id   AF-T1EHK7-F1
#
_cell.length_a   1.000
_cell.length_b   1.000
_cell.length_c   1.000
_cell.angle_alpha   90.00
_cell.angle_beta   90.00
_cell.angle_gamma   90.00
#
_symmetry.space_group_name_H-M   'P 1'
#
loop_
_entity.id
_entity.type
_entity.pdbx_description
1 polymer ?
#
loop_
_entity_poly.entity_id
_entity_poly.type
_entity_poly.pdbx_seq_one_letter_code
_entity_poly.pdbx_strand_id
1 'polypeptide(L)' 'SREHKTTKTLGIIMGSFICCWLPFFILALIRPLLPDPSVVPHWLGHCLQWLGFANSLLNPVIYARFNREFRTPFKHIL' A
#
# COMPACT_ATOMS: atom_id res chain seq x y z
N SER A 1 5.58 9.15 25.05
CA SER A 1 5.95 8.02 24.17
C SER A 1 4.81 7.36 23.39
N ARG A 2 3.54 7.74 23.57
CA ARG A 2 2.40 7.20 22.78
C ARG A 2 2.33 7.84 21.37
N GLU A 3 2.66 9.12 21.26
CA GLU A 3 2.67 9.87 20.00
C GLU A 3 3.64 9.29 18.96
N HIS A 4 4.84 8.89 19.38
CA HIS A 4 5.81 8.23 18.49
C HIS A 4 5.29 6.93 17.87
N LYS A 5 4.46 6.15 18.59
CA LYS A 5 3.85 4.93 18.05
C LYS A 5 2.83 5.26 16.95
N THR A 6 2.01 6.30 17.15
CA THR A 6 1.01 6.76 16.18
C THR A 6 1.67 7.31 14.92
N THR A 7 2.72 8.12 15.04
CA THR A 7 3.46 8.67 13.88
C THR A 7 4.13 7.56 13.06
N LYS A 8 4.64 6.52 13.72
CA LYS A 8 5.22 5.36 13.02
C LYS A 8 4.18 4.63 12.17
N THR A 9 3.00 4.37 12.73
CA THR A 9 1.89 3.74 12.01
C THR A 9 1.42 4.61 10.84
N LEU A 10 1.29 5.93 11.06
CA LEU A 10 0.90 6.87 10.01
C LEU A 10 1.91 6.88 8.86
N GLY A 11 3.20 6.91 9.17
CA GLY A 11 4.28 6.86 8.18
C GLY A 11 4.27 5.57 7.35
N ILE A 12 3.91 4.43 7.94
CA ILE A 12 3.80 3.15 7.22
C ILE A 12 2.56 3.13 6.32
N ILE A 13 1.42 3.63 6.81
CA ILE A 13 0.19 3.76 6.00
C ILE A 13 0.45 4.69 4.81
N MET A 14 1.09 5.84 5.06
CA MET A 14 1.45 6.78 4.00
C MET A 14 2.47 6.18 3.02
N GLY A 15 3.50 5.50 3.52
CA GLY A 15 4.52 4.85 2.69
C GLY A 15 3.96 3.73 1.82
N SER A 16 3.10 2.88 2.38
CA SER A 16 2.40 1.82 1.61
C SER A 16 1.45 2.39 0.57
N PHE A 17 0.69 3.44 0.93
CA PHE A 17 -0.16 4.16 -0.01
C PHE A 17 0.67 4.71 -1.19
N ILE A 18 1.78 5.39 -0.91
CA ILE A 18 2.68 5.91 -1.94
C ILE A 18 3.24 4.76 -2.78
N CYS A 19 3.78 3.69 -2.18
CA CYS A 19 4.36 2.58 -2.95
C CYS A 19 3.35 1.89 -3.88
N CYS A 20 2.08 1.78 -3.47
CA CYS A 20 1.05 1.15 -4.30
C CYS A 20 0.50 2.08 -5.40
N TRP A 21 0.43 3.39 -5.13
CA TRP A 21 -0.14 4.37 -6.06
C TRP A 21 0.89 5.06 -6.96
N LEU A 22 2.12 5.23 -6.51
CA LEU A 22 3.20 5.90 -7.24
C LEU A 22 3.44 5.30 -8.63
N PRO A 23 3.49 3.97 -8.84
CA PRO A 23 3.72 3.42 -10.16
C PRO A 23 2.54 3.70 -11.11
N PHE A 24 1.30 3.70 -10.60
CA PHE A 24 0.12 4.09 -11.37
C PHE A 24 0.17 5.56 -11.79
N PHE A 25 0.51 6.46 -10.86
CA PHE A 25 0.65 7.89 -11.15
C PHE A 25 1.77 8.16 -12.15
N ILE A 26 2.92 7.50 -12.02
CA ILE A 26 4.02 7.61 -12.98
C ILE A 26 3.55 7.17 -14.36
N LEU A 27 2.85 6.03 -14.48
CA LEU A 27 2.33 5.56 -15.76
C LEU A 27 1.31 6.52 -16.37
N ALA A 28 0.43 7.10 -15.53
CA ALA A 28 -0.57 8.08 -15.96
C ALA A 28 0.06 9.38 -16.48
N LEU A 29 1.18 9.82 -15.89
CA LEU A 29 1.95 10.99 -16.32
C LEU A 29 2.78 10.72 -17.58
N ILE A 30 3.35 9.52 -17.71
CA ILE A 30 4.18 9.15 -18.86
C ILE A 30 3.33 8.85 -20.11
N ARG A 31 2.15 8.22 -19.95
CA ARG A 31 1.26 7.87 -21.06
C ARG A 31 1.02 8.99 -22.09
N PRO A 32 0.67 10.23 -21.70
CA PRO A 32 0.44 11.32 -22.66
C PRO A 32 1.74 11.90 -23.25
N LEU A 33 2.90 11.62 -22.65
CA LEU A 33 4.21 12.07 -23.13
C LEU A 33 4.83 11.09 -24.14
N LEU A 34 4.28 9.87 -24.25
CA LEU A 34 4.76 8.88 -25.20
C LEU A 34 4.23 9.18 -26.61
N PRO A 35 5.09 9.17 -27.64
CA PRO A 35 4.67 9.38 -29.02
C PRO A 35 3.84 8.21 -29.58
N ASP A 36 3.99 7.02 -28.99
CA ASP A 36 3.20 5.83 -29.33
C ASP A 36 2.55 5.24 -28.06
N PRO A 37 1.20 5.27 -27.95
CA PRO A 37 0.49 4.71 -26.80
C PRO A 37 0.53 3.18 -26.72
N SER A 38 0.92 2.48 -27.79
CA SER A 38 1.02 1.01 -27.79
C SER A 38 2.28 0.48 -27.10
N VAL A 39 3.23 1.35 -26.77
CA VAL A 39 4.43 1.04 -25.96
C VAL A 39 4.05 0.57 -24.55
N VAL A 40 2.93 1.05 -24.01
CA VAL A 40 2.43 0.65 -22.69
C VAL A 40 1.39 -0.47 -22.86
N PRO A 41 1.68 -1.69 -22.39
CA PRO A 41 0.70 -2.77 -22.46
C PRO A 41 -0.55 -2.45 -21.66
N HIS A 42 -1.73 -2.75 -22.20
CA HIS A 42 -3.00 -2.52 -21.50
C HIS A 42 -3.08 -3.26 -20.16
N TRP A 43 -2.52 -4.47 -20.10
CA TRP A 43 -2.48 -5.26 -18.87
C TRP A 43 -1.69 -4.57 -17.75
N LEU A 44 -0.68 -3.75 -18.08
CA LEU A 44 0.14 -3.06 -17.08
C LEU A 44 -0.70 -2.03 -16.31
N GLY A 45 -1.54 -1.26 -17.01
CA GLY A 45 -2.46 -0.32 -16.36
C GLY A 45 -3.46 -1.03 -15.45
N HIS A 46 -3.98 -2.19 -15.87
CA HIS A 46 -4.86 -3.01 -15.03
C HIS A 46 -4.11 -3.56 -13.81
N CYS A 47 -2.92 -4.13 -13.98
CA CYS A 47 -2.11 -4.65 -12.88
C CYS A 47 -1.78 -3.56 -11.84
N LEU A 48 -1.46 -2.34 -12.27
CA LEU A 48 -1.20 -1.22 -11.38
C LEU A 48 -2.46 -0.74 -10.65
N GLN A 49 -3.61 -0.75 -11.32
CA GLN A 49 -4.89 -0.46 -10.67
C GLN A 49 -5.23 -1.52 -9.60
N TRP A 50 -5.01 -2.80 -9.91
CA TRP A 50 -5.16 -3.90 -8.97
C TRP A 50 -4.18 -3.81 -7.80
N LEU A 51 -2.96 -3.34 -8.02
CA LEU A 51 -2.00 -3.02 -6.97
C LEU A 51 -2.51 -1.89 -6.06
N GLY A 52 -3.11 -0.85 -6.66
CA GLY A 52 -3.81 0.21 -5.93
C GLY A 52 -4.97 -0.31 -5.08
N PHE A 53 -5.78 -1.25 -5.59
CA PHE A 53 -6.83 -1.90 -4.79
C PHE A 53 -6.26 -2.81 -3.69
N ALA A 54 -5.12 -3.47 -3.95
CA ALA A 54 -4.41 -4.23 -2.94
C ALA A 54 -3.90 -3.36 -1.78
N ASN A 55 -3.73 -2.04 -1.99
CA ASN A 55 -3.47 -1.09 -0.90
C ASN A 55 -4.55 -1.11 0.19
N SER A 56 -5.81 -1.33 -0.18
CA SER A 56 -6.91 -1.48 0.78
C SER A 56 -6.83 -2.78 1.58
N LEU A 57 -6.31 -3.85 0.98
CA LEU A 57 -6.01 -5.12 1.66
C LEU A 57 -4.74 -5.03 2.51
N LEU A 58 -3.81 -4.16 2.14
CA LEU A 58 -2.60 -3.88 2.91
C LEU A 58 -2.90 -3.18 4.22
N ASN A 59 -3.99 -2.39 4.33
CA ASN A 59 -4.39 -1.78 5.60
C ASN A 59 -4.50 -2.82 6.74
N PRO A 60 -5.35 -3.86 6.67
CA PRO A 60 -5.41 -4.90 7.71
C PRO A 60 -4.10 -5.68 7.88
N VAL A 61 -3.26 -5.84 6.84
CA VAL A 61 -1.95 -6.50 6.97
C VAL A 61 -0.94 -5.62 7.71
N ILE A 62 -0.93 -4.32 7.46
CA ILE A 62 -0.11 -3.33 8.16
C ILE A 62 -0.53 -3.30 9.63
N TYR A 63 -1.84 -3.24 9.90
CA TYR A 63 -2.35 -3.36 11.27
C TYR A 63 -1.99 -4.71 11.89
N ALA A 64 -2.13 -5.85 11.20
CA ALA A 64 -1.81 -7.17 11.74
C ALA A 64 -0.30 -7.41 11.95
N ARG A 65 0.56 -6.82 11.10
CA ARG A 65 2.02 -6.95 11.20
C ARG A 65 2.60 -6.02 12.27
N PHE A 66 2.04 -4.82 12.43
CA PHE A 66 2.50 -3.84 13.41
C PHE A 66 1.75 -3.88 14.76
N ASN A 67 0.52 -4.43 14.83
CA ASN A 67 -0.07 -4.89 16.10
C ASN A 67 0.51 -6.24 16.52
N ARG A 68 1.84 -6.31 16.61
CA ARG A 68 2.49 -7.41 17.34
C ARG A 68 2.15 -7.38 18.84
N GLU A 69 1.52 -6.31 19.34
CA GLU A 69 0.88 -6.26 20.68
C GLU A 69 -0.50 -6.96 20.76
N PHE A 70 -1.03 -7.53 19.66
CA PHE A 70 -2.22 -8.42 19.70
C PHE A 70 -1.89 -9.90 19.46
N ARG A 71 -0.61 -10.29 19.47
CA ARG A 71 -0.23 -11.68 19.72
C ARG A 71 0.15 -11.80 21.19
N THR A 72 -0.75 -12.43 21.95
CA THR A 72 -0.73 -12.75 23.40
C THR A 72 -1.49 -11.71 24.25
N PRO A 73 -2.70 -12.07 24.76
CA PRO A 73 -2.86 -13.26 25.59
C PRO A 73 -4.10 -14.10 25.24
N PHE A 74 -3.96 -15.05 24.32
CA PHE A 74 -4.62 -16.36 24.51
C PHE A 74 -3.79 -17.21 25.49
N LYS A 75 -3.43 -16.62 26.64
CA LYS A 75 -2.74 -17.32 27.75
C LYS A 75 -3.49 -17.17 29.09
N HIS A 76 -4.67 -16.56 29.10
CA HIS A 76 -5.52 -16.43 30.31
C HIS A 76 -6.98 -16.85 30.03
N ILE A 77 -7.17 -17.95 29.30
CA ILE A 77 -8.46 -18.67 29.25
C ILE A 77 -8.26 -20.13 29.74
N LEU A 78 -7.25 -20.34 30.60
CA LEU A 78 -7.16 -21.55 31.41
C LEU A 78 -6.96 -21.13 32.87
#